data_AF-A0AAJ1UMJ9-F1
#
_entry.id   AF-A0AAJ1UMJ9-F1
#
_cell.length_a   1.000
_cell.length_b   1.000
_cell.length_c   1.000
_cell.angle_alpha   90.00
_cell.angle_beta   90.00
_cell.angle_gamma   90.00
#
_symmetry.space_group_name_H-M   'P 1'
#
loop_
_entity.id
_entity.type
_entity.pdbx_description
1 polymer ?
#
loop_
_entity_poly.entity_id
_entity_poly.type
_entity_poly.pdbx_seq_one_letter_code
_entity_poly.pdbx_strand_id
1 'polypeptide(L)'
;MLNISAGFVIPRARVHEDQYFPVHDLPEPDEATLRAIQNSRPEGVDGPIMVDLTVLLGGLPNATEYWRLLRNAYRFSRTGQQDLMRAHLRQLAGDEVPDDELTIERALVGFFVRVLEPYGEGGLHRLTTEFARARELNEQEFERFQAEFRQSRWDRMDEYVDVFDHFFRAYDEFNQTFMYVRRATNLPDDPYAPSTDFERTRMYYGEAFEVLGSHIDLLAAANNIVSGRQFDQLSRISLRDYRGSDKGRRNETLGANPELAWLVAEYDNRLRNASHHRWLRLSHDRSVITYREGGDGAVRTLSYAEYLFRCCAITAQLMVLAAAEALVLEVGA
;
A
#
# COMPACT_ATOMS: atom_id res chain seq x y z
N MET A 1 19.37 8.94 21.10
CA MET A 1 18.57 7.98 20.33
C MET A 1 18.69 6.63 21.02
N LEU A 2 17.57 5.93 21.25
CA LEU A 2 17.53 4.58 21.80
C LEU A 2 16.78 3.71 20.79
N ASN A 3 17.29 2.52 20.49
CA ASN A 3 16.58 1.54 19.66
C ASN A 3 15.84 0.54 20.57
N ILE A 4 14.52 0.56 20.51
CA ILE A 4 13.64 -0.31 21.32
C ILE A 4 12.76 -1.18 20.41
N SER A 5 12.93 -1.09 19.09
CA SER A 5 11.99 -1.66 18.12
C SER A 5 12.45 -3.04 17.64
N ALA A 6 11.61 -4.04 17.93
CA ALA A 6 11.53 -5.25 17.13
C ALA A 6 10.79 -4.94 15.82
N GLY A 7 11.21 -5.55 14.71
CA GLY A 7 10.56 -5.34 13.41
C GLY A 7 11.48 -4.89 12.29
N PHE A 8 12.72 -5.38 12.24
CA PHE A 8 13.60 -5.21 11.10
C PHE A 8 14.16 -6.56 10.66
N VAL A 9 14.47 -6.68 9.38
CA VAL A 9 15.35 -7.74 8.89
C VAL A 9 16.79 -7.51 9.33
N ILE A 10 17.53 -8.60 9.52
CA ILE A 10 18.92 -8.64 9.97
C ILE A 10 19.75 -9.26 8.83
N PRO A 11 20.90 -8.70 8.43
CA PRO A 11 21.82 -9.41 7.55
C PRO A 11 22.28 -10.70 8.25
N ARG A 12 22.18 -11.86 7.61
CA ARG A 12 22.42 -13.16 8.27
C ARG A 12 23.78 -13.24 8.97
N ALA A 13 24.81 -12.60 8.41
CA ALA A 13 26.15 -12.53 9.00
C ALA A 13 26.19 -11.85 10.38
N ARG A 14 25.22 -10.99 10.70
CA ARG A 14 25.15 -10.20 11.93
C ARG A 14 24.17 -10.73 12.98
N VAL A 15 23.52 -11.86 12.74
CA VAL A 15 22.53 -12.45 13.67
C VAL A 15 23.11 -12.76 15.05
N HIS A 16 24.42 -13.00 15.13
CA HIS A 16 25.14 -13.33 16.37
C HIS A 16 25.80 -12.11 17.04
N GLU A 17 25.60 -10.90 16.50
CA GLU A 17 26.21 -9.69 17.04
C GLU A 17 25.28 -9.06 18.11
N ASP A 18 25.65 -9.18 19.39
CA ASP A 18 24.83 -8.71 20.52
C ASP A 18 24.55 -7.20 20.52
N GLN A 19 25.38 -6.40 19.84
CA GLN A 19 25.27 -4.93 19.79
C GLN A 19 24.82 -4.42 18.41
N TYR A 20 24.39 -5.31 17.53
CA TYR A 20 23.92 -4.92 16.21
C TYR A 20 22.44 -4.53 16.26
N PHE A 21 22.15 -3.35 15.71
CA PHE A 21 20.81 -2.78 15.63
C PHE A 21 20.49 -2.43 14.18
N PRO A 22 19.60 -3.19 13.49
CA PRO A 22 19.36 -3.00 12.05
C PRO A 22 18.91 -1.60 11.64
N VAL A 23 18.23 -0.89 12.55
CA VAL A 23 17.78 0.48 12.31
C VAL A 23 18.93 1.45 11.97
N HIS A 24 20.15 1.15 12.39
CA HIS A 24 21.33 1.97 12.10
C HIS A 24 21.86 1.81 10.67
N ASP A 25 21.43 0.77 9.96
CA ASP A 25 21.75 0.58 8.56
C ASP A 25 20.75 1.30 7.63
N LEU A 26 19.66 1.85 8.18
CA LEU A 26 18.72 2.68 7.42
C LEU A 26 19.24 4.11 7.24
N PRO A 27 18.89 4.80 6.13
CA PRO A 27 19.29 6.18 5.91
C PRO A 27 18.81 7.07 7.07
N GLU A 28 19.72 7.92 7.57
CA GLU A 28 19.41 8.85 8.64
C GLU A 28 18.20 9.75 8.30
N PRO A 29 17.47 10.24 9.32
CA PRO A 29 16.44 11.26 9.12
C PRO A 29 17.04 12.50 8.48
N ASP A 30 16.33 13.13 7.55
CA ASP A 30 16.80 14.37 6.93
C ASP A 30 16.76 15.57 7.90
N GLU A 31 17.44 16.66 7.53
CA GLU A 31 17.46 17.88 8.34
C GLU A 31 16.07 18.44 8.61
N ALA A 32 15.14 18.31 7.67
CA ALA A 32 13.78 18.83 7.82
C ALA A 32 13.04 18.09 8.93
N THR A 33 13.15 16.76 8.96
CA THR A 33 12.60 15.88 10.00
C THR A 33 13.20 16.20 11.36
N LEU A 34 14.53 16.37 11.43
CA LEU A 34 15.21 16.73 12.68
C LEU A 34 14.80 18.13 13.19
N ARG A 35 14.64 19.11 12.29
CA ARG A 35 14.17 20.46 12.64
C ARG A 35 12.73 20.45 13.11
N ALA A 36 11.85 19.69 12.46
CA ALA A 36 10.45 19.57 12.87
C ALA A 36 10.35 19.13 14.33
N ILE A 37 11.13 18.14 14.75
CA ILE A 37 11.17 17.64 16.13
C ILE A 37 11.70 18.68 17.12
N GLN A 38 12.76 19.40 16.74
CA GLN A 38 13.28 20.50 17.56
C GLN A 38 12.21 21.57 17.78
N ASN A 39 11.41 21.85 16.75
CA ASN A 39 10.31 22.81 16.81
C ASN A 39 9.07 22.28 17.54
N SER A 40 8.87 20.95 17.60
CA SER A 40 7.79 20.30 18.35
C SER A 40 8.08 20.16 19.85
N ARG A 41 9.13 20.80 20.36
CA ARG A 41 9.47 20.77 21.79
C ARG A 41 8.33 21.40 22.61
N PRO A 42 7.76 20.68 23.59
CA PRO A 42 6.77 21.27 24.48
C PRO A 42 7.36 22.48 25.23
N GLU A 43 6.60 23.56 25.32
CA GLU A 43 7.01 24.76 26.08
C GLU A 43 7.34 24.38 27.53
N GLY A 44 8.46 24.91 28.05
CA GLY A 44 8.86 24.74 29.45
C GLY A 44 9.59 23.43 29.79
N VAL A 45 9.88 22.56 28.82
CA VAL A 45 10.69 21.34 29.07
C VAL A 45 12.16 21.61 28.78
N ASP A 46 13.02 21.65 29.80
CA ASP A 46 14.48 21.73 29.68
C ASP A 46 15.17 20.35 29.67
N GLY A 47 16.07 20.12 28.69
CA GLY A 47 16.86 18.89 28.58
C GLY A 47 16.89 18.29 27.16
N PRO A 48 17.65 17.19 26.97
CA PRO A 48 17.73 16.50 25.68
C PRO A 48 16.39 15.86 25.31
N ILE A 49 15.94 16.08 24.06
CA ILE A 49 14.77 15.38 23.51
C ILE A 49 15.19 13.94 23.18
N MET A 50 14.51 12.96 23.78
CA MET A 50 14.65 11.56 23.39
C MET A 50 13.56 11.19 22.40
N VAL A 51 13.96 10.70 21.23
CA VAL A 51 13.07 10.19 20.19
C VAL A 51 13.42 8.75 19.88
N ASP A 52 12.39 7.92 19.70
CA ASP A 52 12.52 6.57 19.17
C ASP A 52 12.93 6.67 17.68
N LEU A 53 14.10 6.11 17.35
CA LEU A 53 14.63 6.18 15.99
C LEU A 53 13.73 5.47 14.98
N THR A 54 13.03 4.41 15.37
CA THR A 54 12.08 3.74 14.48
C THR A 54 10.92 4.65 14.12
N VAL A 55 10.31 5.30 15.12
CA VAL A 55 9.22 6.27 14.89
C VAL A 55 9.73 7.44 14.05
N LEU A 56 10.93 7.91 14.34
CA LEU A 56 11.59 8.99 13.61
C LEU A 56 11.82 8.67 12.12
N LEU A 57 12.21 7.42 11.83
CA LEU A 57 12.36 6.95 10.45
C LEU A 57 11.01 6.65 9.77
N GLY A 58 9.91 6.81 10.49
CA GLY A 58 8.55 6.67 10.01
C GLY A 58 7.77 5.51 10.61
N GLY A 59 8.36 4.64 11.42
CA GLY A 59 7.72 3.44 11.98
C GLY A 59 6.35 3.72 12.61
N LEU A 60 5.42 2.76 12.47
CA LEU A 60 4.01 2.95 12.80
C LEU A 60 3.58 2.02 13.95
N PRO A 61 3.96 2.30 15.21
CA PRO A 61 3.70 1.39 16.34
C PRO A 61 2.21 1.12 16.56
N ASN A 62 1.32 2.05 16.19
CA ASN A 62 -0.13 1.94 16.39
C ASN A 62 -0.91 1.67 15.08
N ALA A 63 -0.24 1.26 14.00
CA ALA A 63 -0.87 1.09 12.69
C ALA A 63 -2.09 0.16 12.73
N THR A 64 -1.97 -0.97 13.42
CA THR A 64 -3.04 -1.97 13.56
C THR A 64 -4.24 -1.43 14.32
N GLU A 65 -4.02 -0.61 15.35
CA GLU A 65 -5.10 0.01 16.13
C GLU A 65 -5.83 1.06 15.30
N TYR A 66 -5.08 1.94 14.62
CA TYR A 66 -5.65 2.94 13.72
C TYR A 66 -6.44 2.30 12.58
N TRP A 67 -5.90 1.25 11.98
CA TRP A 67 -6.62 0.48 10.97
C TRP A 67 -7.92 -0.11 11.51
N ARG A 68 -7.90 -0.70 12.71
CA ARG A 68 -9.11 -1.27 13.34
C ARG A 68 -10.20 -0.22 13.53
N LEU A 69 -9.84 0.97 14.02
CA LEU A 69 -10.78 2.08 14.19
C LEU A 69 -11.35 2.53 12.84
N LEU A 70 -10.49 2.70 11.83
CA LEU A 70 -10.88 3.12 10.49
C LEU A 70 -11.77 2.10 9.79
N ARG A 71 -11.44 0.81 9.88
CA ARG A 71 -12.25 -0.29 9.34
C ARG A 71 -13.63 -0.34 10.01
N ASN A 72 -13.71 -0.11 11.31
CA ASN A 72 -14.99 -0.04 12.00
C ASN A 72 -15.81 1.17 11.51
N ALA A 73 -15.19 2.35 11.42
CA ALA A 73 -15.83 3.54 10.86
C ALA A 73 -16.36 3.28 9.43
N TYR A 74 -15.55 2.62 8.60
CA TYR A 74 -15.93 2.21 7.24
C TYR A 74 -17.19 1.33 7.25
N ARG A 75 -17.22 0.28 8.07
CA ARG A 75 -18.39 -0.61 8.20
C ARG A 75 -19.64 0.13 8.69
N PHE A 76 -19.50 1.08 9.60
CA PHE A 76 -20.63 1.90 10.04
C PHE A 76 -21.13 2.83 8.93
N SER A 77 -20.24 3.42 8.14
CA SER A 77 -20.60 4.19 6.94
C SER A 77 -21.41 3.34 5.96
N ARG A 78 -20.94 2.12 5.66
CA ARG A 78 -21.61 1.17 4.75
C ARG A 78 -23.00 0.74 5.24
N THR A 79 -23.24 0.76 6.54
CA THR A 79 -24.54 0.38 7.14
C THR A 79 -25.43 1.57 7.49
N GLY A 80 -25.02 2.80 7.15
CA GLY A 80 -25.79 4.01 7.45
C GLY A 80 -25.76 4.46 8.92
N GLN A 81 -24.88 3.89 9.74
CA GLN A 81 -24.77 4.19 11.18
C GLN A 81 -23.84 5.40 11.43
N GLN A 82 -24.27 6.59 11.00
CA GLN A 82 -23.45 7.80 10.94
C GLN A 82 -22.87 8.24 12.29
N ASP A 83 -23.62 8.13 13.39
CA ASP A 83 -23.14 8.52 14.71
C ASP A 83 -21.99 7.64 15.19
N LEU A 84 -22.08 6.32 14.94
CA LEU A 84 -21.02 5.37 15.28
C LEU A 84 -19.79 5.54 14.38
N MET A 85 -19.99 5.83 13.10
CA MET A 85 -18.91 6.20 12.19
C MET A 85 -18.16 7.42 12.73
N ARG A 86 -18.85 8.53 13.01
CA ARG A 86 -18.24 9.76 13.53
C ARG A 86 -17.53 9.55 14.87
N ALA A 87 -18.09 8.75 15.77
CA ALA A 87 -17.46 8.42 17.04
C ALA A 87 -16.09 7.71 16.87
N HIS A 88 -15.93 6.88 15.84
CA HIS A 88 -14.65 6.24 15.53
C HIS A 88 -13.71 7.20 14.80
N LEU A 89 -14.22 8.02 13.87
CA LEU A 89 -13.39 9.02 13.18
C LEU A 89 -12.83 10.08 14.14
N ARG A 90 -13.59 10.51 15.16
CA ARG A 90 -13.08 11.42 16.20
C ARG A 90 -11.92 10.82 17.00
N GLN A 91 -11.94 9.51 17.27
CA GLN A 91 -10.82 8.84 17.94
C GLN A 91 -9.53 8.85 17.09
N LEU A 92 -9.66 8.93 15.76
CA LEU A 92 -8.53 9.02 14.83
C LEU A 92 -8.05 10.46 14.63
N ALA A 93 -8.99 11.39 14.47
CA ALA A 93 -8.72 12.78 14.09
C ALA A 93 -8.42 13.71 15.27
N GLY A 94 -8.87 13.34 16.48
CA GLY A 94 -8.87 14.21 17.64
C GLY A 94 -10.10 15.15 17.69
N ASP A 95 -10.29 15.81 18.83
CA ASP A 95 -11.48 16.64 19.10
C ASP A 95 -11.46 18.00 18.37
N GLU A 96 -10.34 18.37 17.75
CA GLU A 96 -10.16 19.66 17.07
C GLU A 96 -10.69 19.66 15.63
N VAL A 97 -10.95 18.49 15.04
CA VAL A 97 -11.42 18.39 13.65
C VAL A 97 -12.95 18.59 13.59
N PRO A 98 -13.46 19.56 12.79
CA PRO A 98 -14.88 19.80 12.65
C PRO A 98 -15.68 18.58 12.14
N ASP A 99 -16.93 18.44 12.58
CA ASP A 99 -17.76 17.28 12.24
C ASP A 99 -18.07 17.13 10.75
N ASP A 100 -18.17 18.24 10.02
CA ASP A 100 -18.36 18.29 8.57
C ASP A 100 -17.12 17.84 7.80
N GLU A 101 -15.97 17.82 8.44
CA GLU A 101 -14.72 17.33 7.88
C GLU A 101 -14.49 15.83 8.11
N LEU A 102 -15.26 15.20 9.00
CA LEU A 102 -15.16 13.78 9.36
C LEU A 102 -15.91 12.87 8.37
N THR A 103 -15.38 12.75 7.16
CA THR A 103 -15.86 11.77 6.15
C THR A 103 -15.01 10.51 6.14
N ILE A 104 -15.61 9.38 5.75
CA ILE A 104 -14.87 8.11 5.66
C ILE A 104 -13.84 8.15 4.54
N GLU A 105 -14.15 8.82 3.43
CA GLU A 105 -13.28 8.99 2.27
C GLU A 105 -12.00 9.73 2.66
N ARG A 106 -12.13 10.90 3.32
CA ARG A 106 -10.97 11.67 3.80
C ARG A 106 -10.16 10.89 4.82
N ALA A 107 -10.80 10.15 5.71
CA ALA A 107 -10.12 9.31 6.70
C ALA A 107 -9.33 8.15 6.05
N LEU A 108 -9.89 7.49 5.03
CA LEU A 108 -9.21 6.44 4.27
C LEU A 108 -8.02 6.99 3.51
N VAL A 109 -8.21 8.07 2.75
CA VAL A 109 -7.14 8.73 1.98
C VAL A 109 -6.02 9.19 2.93
N GLY A 110 -6.38 9.89 4.01
CA GLY A 110 -5.42 10.38 5.00
C GLY A 110 -4.64 9.24 5.66
N PHE A 111 -5.30 8.13 5.99
CA PHE A 111 -4.62 6.96 6.53
C PHE A 111 -3.66 6.32 5.53
N PHE A 112 -4.10 6.07 4.29
CA PHE A 112 -3.26 5.44 3.26
C PHE A 112 -2.03 6.29 2.91
N VAL A 113 -2.20 7.60 2.76
CA VAL A 113 -1.08 8.52 2.51
C VAL A 113 -0.13 8.52 3.70
N ARG A 114 -0.65 8.70 4.93
CA ARG A 114 0.17 8.73 6.16
C ARG A 114 0.95 7.45 6.39
N VAL A 115 0.35 6.30 6.13
CA VAL A 115 1.01 4.99 6.27
C VAL A 115 2.17 4.84 5.29
N LEU A 116 2.14 5.53 4.15
CA LEU A 116 3.17 5.46 3.11
C LEU A 116 4.17 6.62 3.13
N GLU A 117 4.05 7.55 4.08
CA GLU A 117 5.03 8.62 4.25
C GLU A 117 6.45 8.07 4.39
N PRO A 118 7.46 8.71 3.75
CA PRO A 118 7.39 10.01 3.05
C PRO A 118 6.94 9.99 1.57
N TYR A 119 6.69 8.82 0.95
CA TYR A 119 6.41 8.76 -0.49
C TYR A 119 4.93 8.66 -0.86
N GLY A 120 4.05 8.46 0.13
CA GLY A 120 2.61 8.34 -0.07
C GLY A 120 2.03 9.52 -0.84
N GLU A 121 2.33 10.75 -0.40
CA GLU A 121 1.83 11.98 -1.04
C GLU A 121 2.33 12.13 -2.48
N GLY A 122 3.62 11.89 -2.73
CA GLY A 122 4.21 11.98 -4.07
C GLY A 122 3.57 10.99 -5.05
N GLY A 123 3.32 9.76 -4.62
CA GLY A 123 2.63 8.75 -5.42
C GLY A 123 1.18 9.14 -5.74
N LEU A 124 0.45 9.62 -4.74
CA LEU A 124 -0.94 10.08 -4.91
C LEU A 124 -1.02 11.31 -5.83
N HIS A 125 -0.12 12.28 -5.65
CA HIS A 125 -0.04 13.47 -6.48
C HIS A 125 0.21 13.12 -7.94
N ARG A 126 1.10 12.15 -8.21
CA ARG A 126 1.40 11.69 -9.57
C ARG A 126 0.17 11.10 -10.26
N LEU A 127 -0.58 10.22 -9.58
CA LEU A 127 -1.81 9.65 -10.16
C LEU A 127 -2.88 10.72 -10.36
N THR A 128 -3.15 11.55 -9.35
CA THR A 128 -4.19 12.59 -9.43
C THR A 128 -3.90 13.63 -10.50
N THR A 129 -2.62 13.94 -10.75
CA THR A 129 -2.19 14.78 -11.89
C THR A 129 -2.55 14.15 -13.23
N GLU A 130 -2.33 12.85 -13.40
CA GLU A 130 -2.69 12.16 -14.65
C GLU A 130 -4.21 12.05 -14.85
N PHE A 131 -4.98 11.88 -13.77
CA PHE A 131 -6.45 11.99 -13.83
C PHE A 131 -6.92 13.41 -14.19
N ALA A 132 -6.30 14.44 -13.61
CA ALA A 132 -6.58 15.84 -13.96
C ALA A 132 -6.29 16.11 -15.44
N ARG A 133 -5.16 15.60 -15.96
CA ARG A 133 -4.81 15.66 -17.38
C ARG A 133 -5.85 14.96 -18.27
N ALA A 134 -6.34 13.79 -17.87
CA ALA A 134 -7.40 13.10 -18.61
C ALA A 134 -8.67 13.96 -18.71
N ARG A 135 -9.05 14.62 -17.60
CA ARG A 135 -10.17 15.58 -17.57
C ARG A 135 -9.93 16.78 -18.48
N GLU A 136 -8.75 17.39 -18.42
CA GLU A 136 -8.40 18.55 -19.26
C GLU A 136 -8.44 18.24 -20.76
N LEU A 137 -8.01 17.03 -21.15
CA LEU A 137 -8.02 16.60 -22.54
C LEU A 137 -9.43 16.34 -23.08
N ASN A 138 -10.32 15.80 -22.26
CA ASN A 138 -11.70 15.52 -22.66
C ASN A 138 -12.64 15.42 -21.43
N GLU A 139 -13.17 16.56 -21.00
CA GLU A 139 -14.03 16.64 -19.80
C GLU A 139 -15.29 15.78 -19.92
N GLN A 140 -15.96 15.79 -21.08
CA GLN A 140 -17.18 15.00 -21.30
C GLN A 140 -16.92 13.50 -21.19
N GLU A 141 -15.80 13.03 -21.76
CA GLU A 141 -15.44 11.61 -21.66
C GLU A 141 -15.01 11.24 -20.24
N PHE A 142 -14.34 12.16 -19.54
CA PHE A 142 -13.96 11.97 -18.15
C PHE A 142 -15.18 11.89 -17.22
N GLU A 143 -16.23 12.69 -17.45
CA GLU A 143 -17.50 12.59 -16.73
C GLU A 143 -18.18 11.24 -16.95
N ARG A 144 -18.19 10.73 -18.19
CA ARG A 144 -18.70 9.37 -18.50
C ARG A 144 -17.91 8.29 -17.76
N PHE A 145 -16.58 8.40 -17.76
CA PHE A 145 -15.68 7.54 -16.99
C PHE A 145 -16.01 7.56 -15.50
N GLN A 146 -16.12 8.75 -14.88
CA GLN A 146 -16.46 8.86 -13.46
C GLN A 146 -17.84 8.26 -13.15
N ALA A 147 -18.84 8.51 -14.01
CA ALA A 147 -20.19 8.00 -13.83
C ALA A 147 -20.26 6.45 -13.90
N GLU A 148 -19.47 5.83 -14.77
CA GLU A 148 -19.34 4.36 -14.84
C GLU A 148 -18.73 3.81 -13.54
N PHE A 149 -17.56 4.32 -13.11
CA PHE A 149 -16.85 3.77 -11.96
C PHE A 149 -17.50 4.10 -10.61
N ARG A 150 -18.25 5.20 -10.50
CA ARG A 150 -19.01 5.53 -9.28
C ARG A 150 -20.05 4.48 -8.91
N GLN A 151 -20.60 3.76 -9.88
CA GLN A 151 -21.64 2.76 -9.64
C GLN A 151 -21.14 1.59 -8.79
N SER A 152 -19.86 1.24 -8.91
CA SER A 152 -19.22 0.14 -8.17
C SER A 152 -18.19 0.61 -7.15
N ARG A 153 -18.09 1.92 -6.88
CA ARG A 153 -17.06 2.50 -6.00
C ARG A 153 -16.98 1.84 -4.63
N TRP A 154 -18.12 1.47 -4.07
CA TRP A 154 -18.18 0.88 -2.75
C TRP A 154 -17.80 -0.60 -2.75
N ASP A 155 -18.23 -1.35 -3.76
CA ASP A 155 -17.83 -2.75 -3.92
C ASP A 155 -16.32 -2.84 -4.16
N ARG A 156 -15.77 -1.89 -4.91
CA ARG A 156 -14.34 -1.72 -5.11
C ARG A 156 -13.62 -1.39 -3.79
N MET A 157 -14.13 -0.43 -3.01
CA MET A 157 -13.57 -0.11 -1.70
C MET A 157 -13.65 -1.28 -0.71
N ASP A 158 -14.71 -2.09 -0.77
CA ASP A 158 -14.83 -3.31 0.03
C ASP A 158 -13.67 -4.29 -0.27
N GLU A 159 -13.31 -4.49 -1.53
CA GLU A 159 -12.16 -5.33 -1.92
C GLU A 159 -10.81 -4.80 -1.38
N TYR A 160 -10.58 -3.48 -1.44
CA TYR A 160 -9.38 -2.86 -0.85
C TYR A 160 -9.34 -3.04 0.66
N VAL A 161 -10.45 -2.77 1.34
CA VAL A 161 -10.53 -2.88 2.81
C VAL A 161 -10.29 -4.32 3.26
N ASP A 162 -10.79 -5.31 2.53
CA ASP A 162 -10.57 -6.72 2.87
C ASP A 162 -9.10 -7.13 2.75
N VAL A 163 -8.40 -6.73 1.68
CA VAL A 163 -6.96 -7.03 1.54
C VAL A 163 -6.11 -6.27 2.56
N PHE A 164 -6.46 -5.02 2.88
CA PHE A 164 -5.77 -4.27 3.93
C PHE A 164 -6.04 -4.87 5.32
N ASP A 165 -7.23 -5.41 5.58
CA ASP A 165 -7.50 -6.13 6.83
C ASP A 165 -6.63 -7.38 7.00
N HIS A 166 -6.35 -8.12 5.92
CA HIS A 166 -5.37 -9.19 5.96
C HIS A 166 -3.97 -8.64 6.29
N PHE A 167 -3.53 -7.59 5.60
CA PHE A 167 -2.22 -6.96 5.85
C PHE A 167 -2.04 -6.56 7.31
N PHE A 168 -2.98 -5.78 7.86
CA PHE A 168 -2.87 -5.25 9.22
C PHE A 168 -3.10 -6.31 10.30
N ARG A 169 -3.81 -7.40 10.01
CA ARG A 169 -3.83 -8.55 10.92
C ARG A 169 -2.43 -9.12 11.07
N ALA A 170 -1.73 -9.37 9.97
CA ALA A 170 -0.37 -9.90 9.97
C ALA A 170 0.71 -8.80 10.01
N TYR A 171 0.40 -7.62 10.58
CA TYR A 171 1.28 -6.46 10.53
C TYR A 171 2.64 -6.71 11.15
N ASP A 172 2.73 -7.45 12.25
CA ASP A 172 4.01 -7.76 12.92
C ASP A 172 4.99 -8.50 11.99
N GLU A 173 4.47 -9.32 11.07
CA GLU A 173 5.27 -9.98 10.05
C GLU A 173 5.73 -8.98 8.98
N PHE A 174 4.79 -8.24 8.40
CA PHE A 174 5.07 -7.31 7.30
C PHE A 174 5.94 -6.12 7.72
N ASN A 175 5.76 -5.62 8.94
CA ASN A 175 6.48 -4.47 9.49
C ASN A 175 8.01 -4.69 9.49
N GLN A 176 8.47 -5.95 9.53
CA GLN A 176 9.89 -6.32 9.40
C GLN A 176 10.56 -5.76 8.14
N THR A 177 9.78 -5.58 7.07
CA THR A 177 10.27 -5.11 5.76
C THR A 177 9.58 -3.83 5.28
N PHE A 178 8.46 -3.44 5.90
CA PHE A 178 7.64 -2.34 5.42
C PHE A 178 8.37 -1.00 5.45
N MET A 179 9.24 -0.79 6.45
CA MET A 179 10.09 0.41 6.52
C MET A 179 10.99 0.56 5.30
N TYR A 180 11.50 -0.53 4.74
CA TYR A 180 12.36 -0.49 3.56
C TYR A 180 11.56 -0.04 2.33
N VAL A 181 10.34 -0.56 2.15
CA VAL A 181 9.41 -0.11 1.10
C VAL A 181 9.09 1.37 1.26
N ARG A 182 8.74 1.79 2.48
CA ARG A 182 8.39 3.19 2.79
C ARG A 182 9.56 4.15 2.66
N ARG A 183 10.81 3.69 2.77
CA ARG A 183 12.00 4.52 2.57
C ARG A 183 12.56 4.41 1.15
N ALA A 184 11.91 3.62 0.27
CA ALA A 184 12.40 3.30 -1.07
C ALA A 184 13.84 2.76 -1.05
N THR A 185 14.16 1.94 -0.05
CA THR A 185 15.48 1.33 0.15
C THR A 185 15.41 -0.18 -0.08
N ASN A 186 16.49 -0.75 -0.57
CA ASN A 186 16.62 -2.19 -0.71
C ASN A 186 16.78 -2.87 0.64
N LEU A 187 16.40 -4.15 0.71
CA LEU A 187 16.80 -5.02 1.81
C LEU A 187 18.33 -5.15 1.87
N PRO A 188 18.92 -5.43 3.05
CA PRO A 188 20.33 -5.79 3.14
C PRO A 188 20.61 -7.11 2.40
N ASP A 189 21.89 -7.36 2.11
CA ASP A 189 22.35 -8.62 1.55
C ASP A 189 22.08 -9.80 2.52
N ASP A 190 21.63 -10.94 1.98
CA ASP A 190 21.18 -12.13 2.73
C ASP A 190 20.25 -11.76 3.92
N PRO A 191 19.07 -11.17 3.62
CA PRO A 191 18.19 -10.66 4.65
C PRO A 191 17.50 -11.80 5.41
N TYR A 192 17.57 -11.74 6.73
CA TYR A 192 16.92 -12.67 7.65
C TYR A 192 15.78 -11.97 8.39
N ALA A 193 14.56 -12.52 8.29
CA ALA A 193 13.40 -12.07 9.04
C ALA A 193 13.34 -12.86 10.37
N PRO A 194 13.54 -12.20 11.53
CA PRO A 194 13.58 -12.88 12.83
C PRO A 194 12.23 -13.44 13.29
N SER A 195 11.12 -12.82 12.88
CA SER A 195 9.77 -13.39 13.08
C SER A 195 9.33 -14.11 11.81
N THR A 196 8.68 -15.26 11.98
CA THR A 196 8.14 -16.01 10.85
C THR A 196 6.84 -16.69 11.22
N ASP A 197 5.73 -16.14 10.73
CA ASP A 197 4.41 -16.76 10.70
C ASP A 197 3.91 -16.88 9.26
N PHE A 198 4.52 -17.82 8.54
CA PHE A 198 4.26 -17.99 7.12
C PHE A 198 2.83 -18.40 6.80
N GLU A 199 2.12 -19.11 7.68
CA GLU A 199 0.72 -19.47 7.40
C GLU A 199 -0.18 -18.22 7.32
N ARG A 200 0.17 -17.15 8.03
CA ARG A 200 -0.52 -15.86 7.96
C ARG A 200 -0.14 -15.00 6.77
N THR A 201 1.01 -15.25 6.12
CA THR A 201 1.50 -14.40 5.02
C THR A 201 1.49 -15.12 3.66
N ARG A 202 1.41 -16.46 3.63
CA ARG A 202 1.59 -17.29 2.42
C ARG A 202 0.66 -16.95 1.26
N MET A 203 -0.57 -16.53 1.52
CA MET A 203 -1.55 -16.25 0.46
C MET A 203 -1.60 -14.78 0.07
N TYR A 204 -1.05 -13.90 0.91
CA TYR A 204 -1.29 -12.47 0.87
C TYR A 204 -0.90 -11.85 -0.48
N TYR A 205 0.28 -12.17 -1.00
CA TYR A 205 0.74 -11.60 -2.27
C TYR A 205 -0.23 -11.88 -3.42
N GLY A 206 -0.71 -13.13 -3.51
CA GLY A 206 -1.69 -13.53 -4.51
C GLY A 206 -3.00 -12.76 -4.36
N GLU A 207 -3.51 -12.61 -3.14
CA GLU A 207 -4.74 -11.85 -2.86
C GLU A 207 -4.61 -10.36 -3.22
N ALA A 208 -3.50 -9.73 -2.81
CA ALA A 208 -3.19 -8.35 -3.19
C ALA A 208 -3.06 -8.16 -4.70
N PHE A 209 -2.43 -9.11 -5.39
CA PHE A 209 -2.35 -9.11 -6.84
C PHE A 209 -3.73 -9.21 -7.50
N GLU A 210 -4.61 -10.05 -6.98
CA GLU A 210 -5.97 -10.21 -7.52
C GLU A 210 -6.78 -8.92 -7.43
N VAL A 211 -6.68 -8.21 -6.30
CA VAL A 211 -7.31 -6.89 -6.10
C VAL A 211 -6.65 -5.88 -7.04
N LEU A 212 -5.33 -5.76 -7.05
CA LEU A 212 -4.65 -4.80 -7.93
C LEU A 212 -5.01 -5.05 -9.40
N GLY A 213 -5.02 -6.31 -9.83
CA GLY A 213 -5.41 -6.72 -11.18
C GLY A 213 -6.86 -6.46 -11.55
N SER A 214 -7.77 -6.51 -10.58
CA SER A 214 -9.17 -6.12 -10.77
C SER A 214 -9.31 -4.60 -10.92
N HIS A 215 -8.49 -3.82 -10.23
CA HIS A 215 -8.66 -2.37 -10.11
C HIS A 215 -7.83 -1.52 -11.07
N ILE A 216 -6.79 -2.09 -11.69
CA ILE A 216 -6.01 -1.45 -12.77
C ILE A 216 -6.91 -0.99 -13.94
N ASP A 217 -8.13 -1.51 -14.08
CA ASP A 217 -9.08 -1.07 -15.11
C ASP A 217 -9.43 0.42 -15.02
N LEU A 218 -9.41 1.01 -13.82
CA LEU A 218 -9.54 2.46 -13.61
C LEU A 218 -8.42 3.23 -14.31
N LEU A 219 -7.18 2.77 -14.14
CA LEU A 219 -5.99 3.36 -14.76
C LEU A 219 -6.01 3.17 -16.28
N ALA A 220 -6.42 1.99 -16.75
CA ALA A 220 -6.53 1.70 -18.17
C ALA A 220 -7.57 2.62 -18.85
N ALA A 221 -8.71 2.86 -18.19
CA ALA A 221 -9.74 3.75 -18.68
C ALA A 221 -9.25 5.22 -18.74
N ALA A 222 -8.59 5.72 -17.69
CA ALA A 222 -7.97 7.04 -17.72
C ALA A 222 -6.89 7.16 -18.81
N ASN A 223 -6.05 6.12 -18.95
CA ASN A 223 -5.01 6.07 -19.98
C ASN A 223 -5.60 6.10 -21.41
N ASN A 224 -6.80 5.55 -21.61
CA ASN A 224 -7.50 5.65 -22.90
C ASN A 224 -7.86 7.10 -23.22
N ILE A 225 -8.40 7.84 -22.26
CA ILE A 225 -8.72 9.28 -22.44
C ILE A 225 -7.45 10.07 -22.75
N VAL A 226 -6.37 9.86 -21.98
CA VAL A 226 -5.07 10.51 -22.23
C VAL A 226 -4.52 10.16 -23.62
N SER A 227 -4.80 8.96 -24.11
CA SER A 227 -4.44 8.51 -25.47
C SER A 227 -5.39 9.03 -26.57
N GLY A 228 -6.37 9.89 -26.25
CA GLY A 228 -7.35 10.41 -27.21
C GLY A 228 -8.42 9.40 -27.64
N ARG A 229 -8.62 8.32 -26.86
CA ARG A 229 -9.69 7.32 -27.08
C ARG A 229 -10.84 7.54 -26.11
N GLN A 230 -11.99 6.90 -26.40
CA GLN A 230 -13.05 6.75 -25.41
C GLN A 230 -12.56 5.94 -24.21
N PHE A 231 -13.06 6.23 -23.01
CA PHE A 231 -12.56 5.62 -21.77
C PHE A 231 -12.71 4.08 -21.80
N ASP A 232 -13.76 3.59 -22.45
CA ASP A 232 -14.13 2.19 -22.57
C ASP A 232 -13.52 1.49 -23.80
N GLN A 233 -12.60 2.14 -24.52
CA GLN A 233 -12.00 1.60 -25.74
C GLN A 233 -10.46 1.55 -25.64
N LEU A 234 -9.92 0.34 -25.44
CA LEU A 234 -8.49 0.09 -25.58
C LEU A 234 -8.13 0.01 -27.08
N SER A 235 -6.83 -0.08 -27.39
CA SER A 235 -6.32 -0.07 -28.77
C SER A 235 -6.88 -1.18 -29.66
N ARG A 236 -7.29 -2.32 -29.08
CA ARG A 236 -7.76 -3.51 -29.84
C ARG A 236 -9.04 -4.15 -29.29
N ILE A 237 -9.42 -3.85 -28.05
CA ILE A 237 -10.53 -4.50 -27.33
C ILE A 237 -11.30 -3.47 -26.53
N SER A 238 -12.53 -3.78 -26.14
CA SER A 238 -13.30 -2.94 -25.21
C SER A 238 -12.76 -3.07 -23.77
N LEU A 239 -13.07 -2.10 -22.91
CA LEU A 239 -12.79 -2.18 -21.47
C LEU A 239 -13.51 -3.36 -20.83
N ARG A 240 -14.70 -3.72 -21.33
CA ARG A 240 -15.44 -4.92 -20.91
C ARG A 240 -14.65 -6.19 -21.20
N ASP A 241 -14.12 -6.34 -22.41
CA ASP A 241 -13.32 -7.51 -22.78
C ASP A 241 -12.00 -7.54 -22.00
N TYR A 242 -11.39 -6.37 -21.77
CA TYR A 242 -10.21 -6.23 -20.93
C TYR A 242 -10.46 -6.70 -19.49
N ARG A 243 -11.59 -6.33 -18.88
CA ARG A 243 -12.02 -6.83 -17.55
C ARG A 243 -12.22 -8.35 -17.51
N GLY A 244 -12.46 -9.00 -18.65
CA GLY A 244 -12.53 -10.46 -18.79
C GLY A 244 -11.20 -11.14 -19.15
N SER A 245 -10.16 -10.37 -19.50
CA SER A 245 -8.86 -10.90 -19.93
C SER A 245 -8.02 -11.41 -18.75
N ASP A 246 -6.93 -12.14 -19.07
CA ASP A 246 -5.97 -12.63 -18.08
C ASP A 246 -5.40 -11.49 -17.24
N LYS A 247 -5.69 -11.51 -15.94
CA LYS A 247 -5.17 -10.56 -14.96
C LYS A 247 -3.65 -10.45 -15.05
N GLY A 248 -2.95 -11.56 -15.27
CA GLY A 248 -1.49 -11.63 -15.35
C GLY A 248 -0.83 -10.67 -16.34
N ARG A 249 -1.58 -10.12 -17.30
CA ARG A 249 -1.07 -9.27 -18.39
C ARG A 249 -1.74 -7.89 -18.46
N ARG A 250 -2.61 -7.56 -17.51
CA ARG A 250 -3.40 -6.33 -17.54
C ARG A 250 -2.55 -5.06 -17.49
N ASN A 251 -1.47 -5.10 -16.72
CA ASN A 251 -0.49 -4.02 -16.61
C ASN A 251 0.17 -3.62 -17.95
N GLU A 252 0.22 -4.51 -18.95
CA GLU A 252 0.80 -4.20 -20.28
C GLU A 252 0.14 -2.99 -20.95
N THR A 253 -1.14 -2.72 -20.64
CA THR A 253 -1.89 -1.58 -21.19
C THR A 253 -1.39 -0.22 -20.70
N LEU A 254 -0.63 -0.19 -19.60
CA LEU A 254 -0.05 1.01 -19.02
C LEU A 254 1.40 1.24 -19.48
N GLY A 255 2.04 0.26 -20.13
CA GLY A 255 3.48 0.28 -20.38
C GLY A 255 4.00 1.46 -21.21
N ALA A 256 3.15 2.10 -22.01
CA ALA A 256 3.50 3.30 -22.79
C ALA A 256 3.29 4.62 -22.01
N ASN A 257 2.69 4.58 -20.82
CA ASN A 257 2.43 5.74 -19.98
C ASN A 257 3.21 5.61 -18.65
N PRO A 258 4.40 6.22 -18.53
CA PRO A 258 5.23 6.12 -17.34
C PRO A 258 4.56 6.72 -16.10
N GLU A 259 3.61 7.64 -16.24
CA GLU A 259 2.86 8.26 -15.14
C GLU A 259 1.88 7.30 -14.46
N LEU A 260 1.53 6.20 -15.13
CA LEU A 260 0.68 5.13 -14.60
C LEU A 260 1.44 3.81 -14.40
N ALA A 261 2.41 3.50 -15.28
CA ALA A 261 3.12 2.22 -15.26
C ALA A 261 3.92 1.96 -13.98
N TRP A 262 4.39 3.01 -13.32
CA TRP A 262 5.15 2.88 -12.07
C TRP A 262 4.34 2.24 -10.93
N LEU A 263 3.01 2.43 -10.93
CA LEU A 263 2.12 1.91 -9.88
C LEU A 263 1.99 0.38 -9.94
N VAL A 264 2.37 -0.23 -11.06
CA VAL A 264 2.28 -1.68 -11.27
C VAL A 264 3.67 -2.33 -11.34
N ALA A 265 4.68 -1.69 -10.73
CA ALA A 265 6.05 -2.19 -10.75
C ALA A 265 6.23 -3.51 -9.99
N GLU A 266 5.37 -3.81 -9.00
CA GLU A 266 5.42 -5.07 -8.24
C GLU A 266 4.50 -6.13 -8.87
N TYR A 267 3.87 -5.88 -10.02
CA TYR A 267 2.86 -6.76 -10.60
C TYR A 267 3.46 -8.05 -11.21
N ASP A 268 3.80 -9.03 -10.36
CA ASP A 268 4.43 -10.30 -10.77
C ASP A 268 3.46 -11.49 -10.75
N ASN A 269 3.01 -11.87 -11.96
CA ASN A 269 2.11 -12.99 -12.16
C ASN A 269 2.71 -14.35 -11.71
N ARG A 270 4.04 -14.48 -11.67
CA ARG A 270 4.70 -15.73 -11.27
C ARG A 270 4.55 -15.95 -9.77
N LEU A 271 4.86 -14.92 -8.98
CA LEU A 271 4.69 -14.97 -7.53
C LEU A 271 3.21 -15.08 -7.14
N ARG A 272 2.32 -14.38 -7.86
CA ARG A 272 0.86 -14.56 -7.71
C ARG A 272 0.45 -16.02 -7.89
N ASN A 273 0.83 -16.66 -8.99
CA ASN A 273 0.46 -18.06 -9.27
C ASN A 273 0.97 -19.00 -8.16
N ALA A 274 2.21 -18.80 -7.70
CA ALA A 274 2.79 -19.60 -6.62
C ALA A 274 2.06 -19.42 -5.27
N SER A 275 1.72 -18.18 -4.93
CA SER A 275 0.97 -17.79 -3.73
C SER A 275 -0.43 -18.39 -3.75
N HIS A 276 -1.19 -18.11 -4.82
CA HIS A 276 -2.60 -18.47 -4.94
C HIS A 276 -2.84 -19.99 -5.02
N HIS A 277 -1.93 -20.75 -5.64
CA HIS A 277 -2.05 -22.21 -5.75
C HIS A 277 -1.40 -22.98 -4.58
N ARG A 278 -1.02 -22.29 -3.50
CA ARG A 278 -0.38 -22.88 -2.31
C ARG A 278 0.85 -23.71 -2.68
N TRP A 279 1.63 -23.24 -3.65
CA TRP A 279 2.87 -23.90 -4.08
C TRP A 279 4.12 -23.35 -3.39
N LEU A 280 3.98 -22.25 -2.65
CA LEU A 280 5.04 -21.78 -1.78
C LEU A 280 5.27 -22.80 -0.64
N ARG A 281 6.54 -23.15 -0.42
CA ARG A 281 7.00 -24.00 0.68
C ARG A 281 8.13 -23.29 1.41
N LEU A 282 7.95 -23.11 2.71
CA LEU A 282 8.99 -22.58 3.58
C LEU A 282 9.95 -23.70 3.98
N SER A 283 11.26 -23.42 3.95
CA SER A 283 12.31 -24.31 4.42
C SER A 283 12.20 -24.58 5.93
N HIS A 284 12.87 -25.64 6.39
CA HIS A 284 12.82 -26.05 7.80
C HIS A 284 13.40 -24.99 8.75
N ASP A 285 14.43 -24.29 8.31
CA ASP A 285 15.04 -23.15 9.01
C ASP A 285 14.25 -21.84 8.87
N ARG A 286 13.05 -21.91 8.27
CA ARG A 286 12.09 -20.81 8.10
C ARG A 286 12.60 -19.60 7.32
N SER A 287 13.69 -19.74 6.56
CA SER A 287 14.37 -18.60 5.95
C SER A 287 14.21 -18.50 4.43
N VAL A 288 13.92 -19.61 3.75
CA VAL A 288 13.81 -19.69 2.28
C VAL A 288 12.43 -20.20 1.88
N ILE A 289 11.80 -19.48 0.96
CA ILE A 289 10.60 -19.93 0.25
C ILE A 289 11.04 -20.56 -1.07
N THR A 290 10.53 -21.75 -1.34
CA THR A 290 10.62 -22.43 -2.64
C THR A 290 9.26 -22.44 -3.32
N TYR A 291 9.24 -22.25 -4.64
CA TYR A 291 8.03 -22.38 -5.45
C TYR A 291 8.34 -22.81 -6.88
N ARG A 292 7.31 -23.16 -7.64
CA ARG A 292 7.43 -23.52 -9.06
C ARG A 292 6.77 -22.47 -9.93
N GLU A 293 7.45 -22.09 -11.01
CA GLU A 293 6.83 -21.31 -12.08
C GLU A 293 5.86 -22.19 -12.89
N GLY A 294 4.74 -21.59 -13.31
CA GLY A 294 3.82 -22.23 -14.25
C GLY A 294 4.44 -22.29 -15.64
N GLY A 295 4.41 -23.45 -16.29
CA GLY A 295 4.95 -23.66 -17.64
C GLY A 295 6.08 -24.68 -17.68
N ASP A 296 7.28 -24.28 -17.27
CA ASP A 296 8.49 -25.12 -17.31
C ASP A 296 8.71 -25.95 -16.03
N GLY A 297 8.00 -25.63 -14.95
CA GLY A 297 8.14 -26.29 -13.64
C GLY A 297 9.44 -25.96 -12.92
N ALA A 298 10.18 -24.93 -13.36
CA ALA A 298 11.43 -24.51 -12.73
C ALA A 298 11.19 -24.15 -11.26
N VAL A 299 12.04 -24.71 -10.40
CA VAL A 299 12.04 -24.38 -8.97
C VAL A 299 12.76 -23.05 -8.78
N ARG A 300 12.06 -22.11 -8.18
CA ARG A 300 12.59 -20.80 -7.78
C ARG A 300 12.68 -20.73 -6.27
N THR A 301 13.56 -19.87 -5.81
CA THR A 301 13.76 -19.56 -4.40
C THR A 301 13.73 -18.06 -4.18
N LEU A 302 13.20 -17.64 -3.05
CA LEU A 302 13.42 -16.31 -2.47
C LEU A 302 13.50 -16.44 -0.96
N SER A 303 14.16 -15.52 -0.27
CA SER A 303 14.13 -15.49 1.20
C SER A 303 12.73 -15.11 1.70
N TYR A 304 12.42 -15.48 2.94
CA TYR A 304 11.16 -15.06 3.58
C TYR A 304 11.10 -13.53 3.72
N ALA A 305 12.23 -12.87 4.00
CA ALA A 305 12.33 -11.42 4.02
C ALA A 305 12.00 -10.78 2.66
N GLU A 306 12.54 -11.33 1.56
CA GLU A 306 12.21 -10.85 0.21
C GLU A 306 10.72 -11.00 -0.08
N TYR A 307 10.10 -12.10 0.36
CA TYR A 307 8.65 -12.30 0.17
C TYR A 307 7.82 -11.25 0.91
N LEU A 308 8.15 -10.97 2.17
CA LEU A 308 7.49 -9.92 2.95
C LEU A 308 7.67 -8.55 2.32
N PHE A 309 8.88 -8.23 1.84
CA PHE A 309 9.15 -6.96 1.17
C PHE A 309 8.28 -6.77 -0.08
N ARG A 310 8.16 -7.82 -0.89
CA ARG A 310 7.28 -7.82 -2.08
C ARG A 310 5.80 -7.70 -1.72
N CYS A 311 5.36 -8.33 -0.63
CA CYS A 311 4.02 -8.14 -0.09
C CYS A 311 3.78 -6.67 0.30
N CYS A 312 4.71 -6.07 1.04
CA CYS A 312 4.63 -4.65 1.41
C CYS A 312 4.64 -3.71 0.20
N ALA A 313 5.43 -4.02 -0.83
CA ALA A 313 5.51 -3.22 -2.05
C ALA A 313 4.18 -3.21 -2.82
N ILE A 314 3.53 -4.37 -2.99
CA ILE A 314 2.21 -4.43 -3.64
C ILE A 314 1.13 -3.78 -2.79
N THR A 315 1.20 -3.89 -1.45
CA THR A 315 0.31 -3.17 -0.54
C THR A 315 0.42 -1.65 -0.71
N ALA A 316 1.64 -1.13 -0.84
CA ALA A 316 1.85 0.31 -1.05
C ALA A 316 1.23 0.78 -2.37
N GLN A 317 1.38 0.01 -3.44
CA GLN A 317 0.73 0.30 -4.74
C GLN A 317 -0.79 0.31 -4.63
N LEU A 318 -1.37 -0.68 -3.91
CA LEU A 318 -2.81 -0.73 -3.63
C LEU A 318 -3.30 0.46 -2.81
N MET A 319 -2.57 0.86 -1.76
CA MET A 319 -2.93 2.00 -0.91
C MET A 319 -2.95 3.31 -1.70
N VAL A 320 -1.96 3.54 -2.58
CA VAL A 320 -1.96 4.70 -3.47
C VAL A 320 -3.12 4.64 -4.47
N LEU A 321 -3.39 3.48 -5.07
CA LEU A 321 -4.51 3.31 -6.00
C LEU A 321 -5.86 3.56 -5.31
N ALA A 322 -6.08 2.99 -4.13
CA ALA A 322 -7.30 3.17 -3.35
C ALA A 322 -7.51 4.63 -2.95
N ALA A 323 -6.46 5.34 -2.55
CA ALA A 323 -6.52 6.76 -2.24
C ALA A 323 -6.86 7.60 -3.48
N ALA A 324 -6.22 7.33 -4.61
CA ALA A 324 -6.51 8.04 -5.87
C ALA A 324 -7.95 7.77 -6.35
N GLU A 325 -8.40 6.53 -6.26
CA GLU A 325 -9.75 6.13 -6.64
C GLU A 325 -10.81 6.80 -5.76
N ALA A 326 -10.59 6.85 -4.44
CA ALA A 326 -11.46 7.57 -3.52
C ALA A 326 -11.61 9.04 -3.93
N LEU A 327 -10.50 9.74 -4.17
CA LEU A 327 -10.53 11.16 -4.56
C LEU A 327 -11.19 11.39 -5.93
N VAL A 328 -10.84 10.58 -6.93
CA VAL A 328 -11.34 10.77 -8.31
C VAL A 328 -12.84 10.47 -8.40
N LEU A 329 -13.35 9.54 -7.60
CA LEU A 329 -14.77 9.16 -7.63
C LEU A 329 -15.64 9.96 -6.65
N GLU A 330 -15.04 10.69 -5.70
CA GLU A 330 -15.74 11.59 -4.77
C GLU A 330 -16.22 12.89 -5.44
N VAL A 331 -15.45 13.47 -6.36
CA VAL A 331 -15.73 14.81 -6.96
C VAL A 331 -16.89 14.77 -7.95
N GLY A 332 -18.13 14.91 -7.46
CA GLY A 332 -19.32 15.09 -8.30
C GLY A 332 -20.67 14.76 -7.66
N ALA A 333 -20.83 14.94 -6.35
CA ALA A 333 -22.11 14.84 -5.65
C ALA A 333 -22.74 16.23 -5.48
#